data_AF-A0A9D5WCK5-F1
#
_entry.id   AF-A0A9D5WCK5-F1
#
_cell.length_a   1.000
_cell.length_b   1.000
_cell.length_c   1.000
_cell.angle_alpha   90.00
_cell.angle_beta   90.00
_cell.angle_gamma   90.00
#
_symmetry.space_group_name_H-M   'P 1'
#
loop_
_entity.id
_entity.type
_entity.pdbx_description
1 polymer ?
#
loop_
_entity_poly.entity_id
_entity_poly.type
_entity_poly.pdbx_seq_one_letter_code
_entity_poly.pdbx_strand_id
1 'polypeptide(L)'
;MLQVKEEDIDKITGVFSAILKGRKPDPIELPADYPENEIRQMADYINKFITGYNEAAQMAYQLASGEINFEPCKGNTLIAQSLKSLQASLKNLTWTTKQIALGDFGHKVDFMGEFSEAFNSMAVQLDNSFRERKNITADLQNQVAELGRARRAMLNIMEDLKEAKMQAEAALSKSNNIFPVRRKL
;
A
#
# COMPACT_ATOMS: atom_id res chain seq x y z
N MET A 1 -18.60 -57.87 -19.90
CA MET A 1 -17.68 -57.89 -18.76
C MET A 1 -16.57 -56.90 -19.06
N LEU A 2 -16.34 -55.94 -18.16
CA LEU A 2 -15.22 -55.00 -18.29
C LEU A 2 -13.90 -55.78 -18.19
N GLN A 3 -13.08 -55.76 -19.23
CA GLN A 3 -11.71 -56.28 -19.14
C GLN A 3 -10.81 -55.13 -18.68
N VAL A 4 -10.37 -55.19 -17.43
CA VAL A 4 -9.44 -54.22 -16.83
C VAL A 4 -8.06 -54.84 -16.78
N LYS A 5 -7.05 -54.16 -17.34
CA LYS A 5 -5.65 -54.60 -17.20
C LYS A 5 -5.08 -54.02 -15.91
N GLU A 6 -4.23 -54.78 -15.22
CA GLU A 6 -3.53 -54.32 -14.02
C GLU A 6 -2.73 -53.03 -14.28
N GLU A 7 -2.09 -52.95 -15.45
CA GLU A 7 -1.35 -51.75 -15.89
C GLU A 7 -2.21 -50.47 -15.93
N ASP A 8 -3.50 -50.59 -16.23
CA ASP A 8 -4.40 -49.43 -16.25
C ASP A 8 -4.66 -48.91 -14.83
N ILE A 9 -4.78 -49.82 -13.86
CA ILE A 9 -4.93 -49.49 -12.43
C ILE A 9 -3.62 -48.88 -11.88
N ASP A 10 -2.47 -49.41 -12.27
CA ASP A 10 -1.16 -48.88 -11.88
C ASP A 10 -0.95 -47.44 -12.37
N LYS A 11 -1.35 -47.13 -13.62
CA LYS A 11 -1.31 -45.76 -14.14
C LYS A 11 -2.21 -44.83 -13.33
N ILE A 12 -3.44 -45.25 -13.03
CA ILE A 12 -4.40 -44.47 -12.24
C ILE A 12 -3.86 -44.21 -10.83
N THR A 13 -3.39 -45.24 -10.14
CA THR A 13 -2.85 -45.09 -8.77
C THR A 13 -1.55 -44.29 -8.75
N GLY A 14 -0.74 -44.40 -9.81
CA GLY A 14 0.47 -43.62 -10.02
C GLY A 14 0.23 -42.11 -10.05
N VAL A 15 -0.85 -41.66 -10.72
CA VAL A 15 -1.27 -40.24 -10.74
C VAL A 15 -1.50 -39.72 -9.33
N PHE A 16 -2.32 -40.40 -8.53
CA PHE A 16 -2.63 -39.94 -7.18
C PHE A 16 -1.41 -40.09 -6.24
N SER A 17 -0.58 -41.12 -6.42
CA SER A 17 0.68 -41.25 -5.70
C SER A 17 1.63 -40.07 -5.96
N ALA A 18 1.70 -39.57 -7.20
CA ALA A 18 2.48 -38.40 -7.54
C ALA A 18 1.96 -37.14 -6.81
N ILE A 19 0.65 -36.91 -6.88
CA ILE A 19 -0.02 -35.78 -6.21
C ILE A 19 0.24 -35.79 -4.70
N LEU A 20 0.05 -36.94 -4.04
CA LEU A 20 0.26 -37.07 -2.60
C LEU A 20 1.72 -36.87 -2.18
N LYS A 21 2.67 -37.08 -3.11
CA LYS A 21 4.09 -36.81 -2.91
C LYS A 21 4.49 -35.37 -3.30
N GLY A 22 3.52 -34.51 -3.60
CA GLY A 22 3.76 -33.13 -4.04
C GLY A 22 4.40 -33.02 -5.42
N ARG A 23 4.32 -34.07 -6.25
CA ARG A 23 4.83 -34.08 -7.61
C ARG A 23 3.71 -33.78 -8.60
N LYS A 24 4.07 -33.14 -9.71
CA LYS A 24 3.15 -32.88 -10.82
C LYS A 24 2.79 -34.22 -11.49
N PRO A 25 1.51 -34.63 -11.52
CA PRO A 25 1.11 -35.82 -12.27
C PRO A 25 1.12 -35.56 -13.78
N ASP A 26 1.50 -36.61 -14.52
CA ASP A 26 1.40 -36.67 -15.98
C ASP A 26 0.07 -37.30 -16.41
N PRO A 27 -0.47 -36.92 -17.58
CA PRO A 27 -1.67 -37.54 -18.13
C PRO A 27 -1.52 -39.06 -18.31
N ILE A 28 -2.61 -39.79 -18.10
CA ILE A 28 -2.72 -41.20 -18.43
C ILE A 28 -2.80 -41.32 -19.95
N GLU A 29 -1.78 -41.93 -20.54
CA GLU A 29 -1.75 -42.27 -21.96
C GLU A 29 -2.31 -43.67 -22.19
N LEU A 30 -3.32 -43.76 -23.06
CA LEU A 30 -3.90 -45.00 -23.54
C LEU A 30 -3.52 -45.22 -25.02
N PRO A 31 -3.28 -46.47 -25.46
CA PRO A 31 -3.08 -46.80 -26.86
C PRO A 31 -4.20 -46.26 -27.77
N ALA A 32 -3.88 -45.89 -29.01
CA ALA A 32 -4.85 -45.32 -29.96
C ALA A 32 -6.00 -46.30 -30.27
N ASP A 33 -5.71 -47.61 -30.27
CA ASP A 33 -6.63 -48.72 -30.49
C ASP A 33 -7.32 -49.21 -29.20
N TYR A 34 -7.14 -48.51 -28.07
CA TYR A 34 -7.73 -48.92 -26.80
C TYR A 34 -9.27 -48.92 -26.90
N PRO A 35 -9.98 -49.94 -26.39
CA PRO A 35 -11.43 -50.02 -26.53
C PRO A 35 -12.15 -48.80 -25.94
N GLU A 36 -13.26 -48.40 -26.57
CA GLU A 36 -14.19 -47.43 -26.00
C GLU A 36 -14.97 -48.09 -24.85
N ASN A 37 -14.45 -47.93 -23.63
CA ASN A 37 -14.99 -48.51 -22.42
C ASN A 37 -14.87 -47.54 -21.22
N GLU A 38 -15.32 -48.00 -20.07
CA GLU A 38 -15.34 -47.25 -18.82
C GLU A 38 -13.93 -46.89 -18.32
N ILE A 39 -12.90 -47.67 -18.68
CA ILE A 39 -11.49 -47.35 -18.35
C ILE A 39 -10.99 -46.16 -19.18
N ARG A 40 -11.29 -46.14 -20.48
CA ARG A 40 -10.98 -44.97 -21.33
C ARG A 40 -11.69 -43.72 -20.83
N GLN A 41 -12.99 -43.83 -20.52
CA GLN A 41 -13.76 -42.71 -19.96
C GLN A 41 -13.17 -42.24 -18.62
N MET A 42 -12.77 -43.16 -17.73
CA MET A 42 -12.14 -42.83 -16.46
C MET A 42 -10.79 -42.12 -16.66
N ALA A 43 -9.95 -42.60 -17.58
CA ALA A 43 -8.69 -41.96 -17.93
C ALA A 43 -8.90 -40.53 -18.48
N ASP A 44 -9.91 -40.32 -19.32
CA ASP A 44 -10.26 -38.99 -19.82
C ASP A 44 -10.68 -38.03 -18.70
N TYR A 45 -11.49 -38.49 -17.74
CA TYR A 45 -11.86 -37.68 -16.58
C TYR A 45 -10.67 -37.39 -15.67
N ILE A 46 -9.79 -38.37 -15.46
CA ILE A 46 -8.55 -38.17 -14.70
C ILE A 46 -7.63 -37.18 -15.42
N ASN A 47 -7.50 -37.23 -16.74
CA ASN A 47 -6.69 -36.29 -17.53
C ASN A 47 -7.25 -34.86 -17.47
N LYS A 48 -8.57 -34.70 -17.50
CA LYS A 48 -9.23 -33.41 -17.24
C LYS A 48 -8.94 -32.90 -15.83
N PHE A 49 -9.01 -33.79 -14.83
CA PHE A 49 -8.65 -33.46 -13.44
C PHE A 49 -7.18 -33.06 -13.31
N ILE A 50 -6.25 -33.81 -13.88
CA ILE A 50 -4.80 -33.53 -13.89
C ILE A 50 -4.53 -32.14 -14.46
N THR A 51 -5.17 -31.82 -15.59
CA THR A 51 -5.03 -30.50 -16.23
C THR A 51 -5.47 -29.39 -15.27
N GLY A 52 -6.68 -29.49 -14.72
CA GLY A 52 -7.21 -28.49 -13.77
C GLY A 52 -6.41 -28.40 -12.47
N TYR A 53 -5.93 -29.53 -11.95
CA TYR A 53 -5.08 -29.58 -10.77
C TYR A 53 -3.73 -28.90 -11.02
N ASN A 54 -3.07 -29.23 -12.13
CA ASN A 54 -1.76 -28.66 -12.49
C ASN A 54 -1.85 -27.15 -12.73
N GLU A 55 -2.91 -26.67 -13.40
CA GLU A 55 -3.18 -25.25 -13.56
C GLU A 55 -3.37 -24.53 -12.22
N ALA A 56 -4.18 -25.10 -11.32
CA ALA A 56 -4.44 -24.52 -9.99
C ALA A 56 -3.18 -24.53 -9.11
N ALA A 57 -2.41 -25.62 -9.13
CA ALA A 57 -1.15 -25.74 -8.39
C ALA A 57 -0.13 -24.70 -8.85
N GLN A 58 0.00 -24.49 -10.16
CA GLN A 58 0.86 -23.45 -10.72
C GLN A 58 0.43 -22.06 -10.29
N MET A 59 -0.87 -21.77 -10.34
CA MET A 59 -1.42 -20.49 -9.91
C MET A 59 -1.18 -20.24 -8.42
N ALA A 60 -1.39 -21.26 -7.58
CA ALA A 60 -1.10 -21.18 -6.15
C ALA A 60 0.40 -20.90 -5.89
N TYR A 61 1.29 -21.56 -6.63
CA TYR A 61 2.73 -21.31 -6.54
C TYR A 61 3.10 -19.86 -6.92
N GLN A 62 2.55 -19.35 -8.03
CA GLN A 62 2.79 -17.97 -8.46
C GLN A 62 2.33 -16.96 -7.40
N LEU A 63 1.10 -17.11 -6.90
CA LEU A 63 0.58 -16.25 -5.84
C LEU A 63 1.43 -16.32 -4.56
N ALA A 64 1.86 -17.52 -4.16
CA ALA A 64 2.73 -17.69 -3.00
C ALA A 64 4.11 -17.04 -3.17
N SER A 65 4.62 -16.97 -4.41
CA SER A 65 5.86 -16.25 -4.74
C SER A 65 5.71 -14.73 -4.82
N GLY A 66 4.49 -14.21 -4.64
CA GLY A 66 4.18 -12.78 -4.76
C GLY A 66 3.94 -12.30 -6.20
N GLU A 67 4.01 -13.21 -7.18
CA GLU A 67 3.64 -12.91 -8.55
C GLU A 67 2.13 -12.81 -8.68
N ILE A 68 1.64 -11.64 -9.06
CA ILE A 68 0.20 -11.38 -9.24
C ILE A 68 -0.14 -11.00 -10.68
N ASN A 69 0.84 -10.67 -11.52
CA ASN A 69 0.66 -10.19 -12.89
C ASN A 69 0.84 -11.31 -13.92
N PHE A 70 0.07 -12.39 -13.79
CA PHE A 70 0.05 -13.49 -14.73
C PHE A 70 -1.37 -13.75 -15.25
N GLU A 71 -1.48 -14.43 -16.39
CA GLU A 71 -2.78 -14.79 -16.97
C GLU A 71 -3.45 -15.86 -16.12
N PRO A 72 -4.70 -15.64 -15.66
CA PRO A 72 -5.39 -16.65 -14.86
C PRO A 72 -5.61 -17.95 -15.64
N CYS A 73 -5.60 -19.09 -14.94
CA CYS A 73 -5.90 -20.37 -15.56
C CYS A 73 -7.29 -20.39 -16.23
N LYS A 74 -7.49 -21.23 -17.25
CA LYS A 74 -8.81 -21.34 -17.92
C LYS A 74 -9.77 -22.24 -17.16
N GLY A 75 -9.26 -23.11 -16.28
CA GLY A 75 -10.07 -24.00 -15.45
C GLY A 75 -11.17 -23.29 -14.64
N ASN A 76 -12.32 -23.96 -14.53
CA ASN A 76 -13.50 -23.51 -13.79
C ASN A 76 -13.74 -24.34 -12.51
N THR A 77 -12.74 -25.08 -12.04
CA THR A 77 -12.83 -25.78 -10.77
C THR A 77 -13.00 -24.75 -9.64
N LEU A 78 -13.67 -25.14 -8.54
CA LEU A 78 -13.89 -24.26 -7.41
C LEU A 78 -12.56 -23.67 -6.88
N ILE A 79 -11.50 -24.51 -6.81
CA ILE A 79 -10.16 -24.08 -6.40
C ILE A 79 -9.60 -23.02 -7.37
N ALA A 80 -9.71 -23.24 -8.69
CA ALA A 80 -9.26 -22.26 -9.68
C ALA A 80 -10.02 -20.93 -9.55
N GLN A 81 -11.33 -20.96 -9.31
CA GLN A 81 -12.12 -19.76 -9.07
C GLN A 81 -11.68 -19.03 -7.79
N SER A 82 -11.45 -19.74 -6.69
CA SER A 82 -10.93 -19.16 -5.45
C SER A 82 -9.56 -18.49 -5.65
N LEU A 83 -8.65 -19.13 -6.39
CA LEU A 83 -7.33 -18.56 -6.70
C LEU A 83 -7.42 -17.34 -7.60
N LYS A 84 -8.34 -17.31 -8.58
CA LYS A 84 -8.64 -16.12 -9.40
C LYS A 84 -9.13 -14.96 -8.54
N SER A 85 -10.06 -15.21 -7.62
CA SER A 85 -10.56 -14.19 -6.69
C SER A 85 -9.48 -13.68 -5.75
N LEU A 86 -8.58 -14.57 -5.29
CA LEU A 86 -7.42 -14.19 -4.49
C LEU A 86 -6.44 -13.33 -5.30
N GLN A 87 -6.14 -13.70 -6.54
CA GLN A 87 -5.31 -12.89 -7.43
C GLN A 87 -5.89 -11.48 -7.64
N ALA A 88 -7.19 -11.39 -7.93
CA ALA A 88 -7.87 -10.11 -8.12
C ALA A 88 -7.83 -9.24 -6.85
N SER A 89 -8.09 -9.85 -5.69
CA SER A 89 -7.96 -9.22 -4.38
C SER A 89 -6.54 -8.66 -4.18
N LEU A 90 -5.50 -9.45 -4.41
CA LEU A 90 -4.12 -9.01 -4.24
C LEU A 90 -3.73 -7.88 -5.20
N LYS A 91 -4.21 -7.90 -6.44
CA LYS A 91 -4.04 -6.78 -7.39
C LYS A 91 -4.67 -5.50 -6.88
N ASN A 92 -5.92 -5.57 -6.41
CA ASN A 92 -6.62 -4.41 -5.88
C ASN A 92 -5.94 -3.88 -4.61
N LEU A 93 -5.53 -4.77 -3.70
CA LEU A 93 -4.78 -4.38 -2.50
C LEU A 93 -3.46 -3.67 -2.86
N THR A 94 -2.73 -4.20 -3.84
CA THR A 94 -1.49 -3.60 -4.33
C THR A 94 -1.73 -2.21 -4.90
N TRP A 95 -2.79 -2.04 -5.70
CA TRP A 95 -3.15 -0.74 -6.26
C TRP A 95 -3.58 0.25 -5.17
N THR A 96 -4.44 -0.17 -4.25
CA THR A 96 -4.94 0.65 -3.13
C THR A 96 -3.79 1.12 -2.24
N THR A 97 -2.85 0.22 -1.92
CA THR A 97 -1.66 0.54 -1.15
C THR A 97 -0.79 1.59 -1.85
N LYS A 98 -0.66 1.51 -3.19
CA LYS A 98 0.06 2.54 -3.96
C LYS A 98 -0.64 3.89 -3.92
N GLN A 99 -1.97 3.95 -3.99
CA GLN A 99 -2.71 5.21 -3.87
C GLN A 99 -2.54 5.85 -2.48
N ILE A 100 -2.65 5.04 -1.42
CA ILE A 100 -2.39 5.48 -0.05
C ILE A 100 -0.96 6.01 0.10
N ALA A 101 0.03 5.34 -0.49
CA ALA A 101 1.42 5.80 -0.47
C ALA A 101 1.62 7.14 -1.22
N LEU A 102 0.79 7.45 -2.21
CA LEU A 102 0.76 8.74 -2.91
C LEU A 102 -0.03 9.82 -2.14
N GLY A 103 -0.61 9.48 -0.98
CA GLY A 103 -1.38 10.38 -0.14
C GLY A 103 -2.88 10.38 -0.38
N ASP A 104 -3.40 9.49 -1.25
CA ASP A 104 -4.84 9.28 -1.41
C ASP A 104 -5.34 8.24 -0.40
N PHE A 105 -5.74 8.72 0.77
CA PHE A 105 -6.29 7.91 1.86
C PHE A 105 -7.79 7.62 1.71
N GLY A 106 -8.43 8.04 0.62
CA GLY A 106 -9.86 7.80 0.39
C GLY A 106 -10.18 6.36 0.03
N HIS A 107 -9.20 5.62 -0.46
CA HIS A 107 -9.37 4.22 -0.86
C HIS A 107 -9.45 3.27 0.34
N LYS A 108 -10.28 2.24 0.20
CA LYS A 108 -10.48 1.19 1.20
C LYS A 108 -10.46 -0.18 0.56
N VAL A 109 -10.07 -1.16 1.35
CA VAL A 109 -10.10 -2.58 1.03
C VAL A 109 -11.34 -3.19 1.66
N ASP A 110 -12.19 -3.87 0.89
CA ASP A 110 -13.44 -4.49 1.35
C ASP A 110 -13.42 -6.03 1.29
N PHE A 111 -12.36 -6.62 0.73
CA PHE A 111 -12.10 -8.06 0.65
C PHE A 111 -10.97 -8.46 1.63
N MET A 112 -10.83 -9.75 1.98
CA MET A 112 -9.85 -10.30 2.96
C MET A 112 -10.19 -10.16 4.45
N GLY A 113 -11.46 -9.91 4.82
CA GLY A 113 -11.93 -10.03 6.20
C GLY A 113 -11.15 -9.16 7.20
N GLU A 114 -10.70 -9.74 8.31
CA GLU A 114 -9.98 -9.02 9.38
C GLU A 114 -8.73 -8.26 8.90
N PHE A 115 -8.07 -8.74 7.84
CA PHE A 115 -6.92 -8.03 7.25
C PHE A 115 -7.33 -6.66 6.73
N SER A 116 -8.49 -6.56 6.08
CA SER A 116 -8.95 -5.30 5.50
C SER A 116 -9.35 -4.30 6.56
N GLU A 117 -9.95 -4.77 7.66
CA GLU A 117 -10.28 -3.94 8.82
C GLU A 117 -9.01 -3.33 9.43
N ALA A 118 -7.98 -4.15 9.68
CA ALA A 118 -6.71 -3.69 10.20
C ALA A 118 -5.99 -2.73 9.23
N PHE A 119 -5.95 -3.07 7.95
CA PHE A 119 -5.33 -2.24 6.92
C PHE A 119 -6.01 -0.88 6.78
N ASN A 120 -7.34 -0.85 6.72
CA ASN A 120 -8.12 0.38 6.62
C ASN A 120 -7.95 1.24 7.87
N SER A 121 -7.92 0.63 9.06
CA SER A 121 -7.64 1.35 10.31
C SER A 121 -6.26 2.02 10.28
N MET A 122 -5.23 1.31 9.82
CA MET A 122 -3.89 1.86 9.62
C MET A 122 -3.90 3.04 8.64
N ALA A 123 -4.61 2.92 7.51
CA ALA A 123 -4.71 3.98 6.51
C ALA A 123 -5.40 5.25 7.07
N VAL A 124 -6.46 5.09 7.86
CA VAL A 124 -7.14 6.20 8.54
C VAL A 124 -6.24 6.87 9.58
N GLN A 125 -5.52 6.09 10.38
CA GLN A 125 -4.56 6.66 11.35
C GLN A 125 -3.44 7.44 10.66
N LEU A 126 -3.00 6.97 9.49
CA LEU A 126 -2.02 7.66 8.67
C LEU A 126 -2.56 9.00 8.14
N ASP A 127 -3.79 9.03 7.58
CA ASP A 127 -4.45 10.28 7.15
C ASP A 127 -4.54 11.29 8.30
N ASN A 128 -5.03 10.85 9.46
CA ASN A 128 -5.15 11.70 10.64
C ASN A 128 -3.79 12.30 11.04
N SER A 129 -2.74 11.49 11.06
CA SER A 129 -1.38 11.94 11.39
C SER A 129 -0.82 12.94 10.37
N PHE A 130 -1.15 12.79 9.08
CA PHE A 130 -0.78 13.77 8.05
C PHE A 130 -1.53 15.09 8.22
N ARG A 131 -2.84 15.04 8.48
CA ARG A 131 -3.67 16.24 8.71
C ARG A 131 -3.22 17.01 9.94
N GLU A 132 -2.95 16.32 11.03
CA GLU A 132 -2.45 16.94 12.27
C GLU A 132 -1.12 17.65 12.03
N ARG A 133 -0.15 16.99 11.39
CA ARG A 133 1.13 17.62 11.03
C ARG A 133 0.96 18.84 10.14
N LYS A 134 0.04 18.78 9.17
CA LYS A 134 -0.26 19.92 8.30
C LYS A 134 -0.82 21.10 9.09
N ASN A 135 -1.73 20.85 10.02
CA ASN A 135 -2.31 21.87 10.89
C ASN A 135 -1.25 22.49 11.81
N ILE A 136 -0.42 21.67 12.45
CA ILE A 136 0.69 22.15 13.30
C ILE A 136 1.67 23.01 12.49
N THR A 137 2.02 22.58 11.27
CA THR A 137 2.93 23.33 10.40
C THR A 137 2.33 24.68 10.01
N ALA A 138 1.05 24.72 9.68
CA ALA A 138 0.35 25.96 9.37
C ALA A 138 0.28 26.92 10.57
N ASP A 139 -0.01 26.39 11.77
CA ASP A 139 -0.02 27.20 12.98
C ASP A 139 1.35 27.77 13.31
N LEU A 140 2.40 26.95 13.21
CA LEU A 140 3.78 27.40 13.42
C LEU A 140 4.19 28.50 12.43
N GLN A 141 3.79 28.39 11.16
CA GLN A 141 4.03 29.43 10.17
C GLN A 141 3.32 30.74 10.53
N ASN A 142 2.09 30.68 11.04
CA ASN A 142 1.38 31.87 11.53
C ASN A 142 2.09 32.51 12.73
N GLN A 143 2.53 31.72 13.70
CA GLN A 143 3.28 32.22 14.86
C GLN A 143 4.59 32.89 14.44
N VAL A 144 5.34 32.29 13.51
CA VAL A 144 6.57 32.89 12.95
C VAL A 144 6.26 34.22 12.25
N ALA A 145 5.16 34.31 11.50
CA ALA A 145 4.74 35.54 10.83
C ALA A 145 4.37 36.65 11.84
N GLU A 146 3.65 36.32 12.91
CA GLU A 146 3.32 37.26 13.99
C GLU A 146 4.56 37.76 14.73
N LEU A 147 5.47 36.87 15.10
CA LEU A 147 6.75 37.27 15.73
C LEU A 147 7.55 38.19 14.79
N GLY A 148 7.53 37.92 13.49
CA GLY A 148 8.12 38.80 12.49
C GLY A 148 7.49 40.19 12.46
N ARG A 149 6.16 40.29 12.60
CA ARG A 149 5.44 41.58 12.69
C ARG A 149 5.81 42.32 13.98
N ALA A 150 5.73 41.64 15.13
CA ALA A 150 6.06 42.21 16.43
C ALA A 150 7.49 42.74 16.47
N ARG A 151 8.45 41.97 15.94
CA ARG A 151 9.85 42.38 15.83
C ARG A 151 10.03 43.66 15.02
N ARG A 152 9.35 43.80 13.87
CA ARG A 152 9.42 45.02 13.05
C ARG A 152 8.82 46.23 13.76
N ALA A 153 7.66 46.06 14.40
CA ALA A 153 7.04 47.13 15.16
C ALA A 153 7.96 47.64 16.28
N MET A 154 8.62 46.72 17.00
CA MET A 154 9.57 47.07 18.04
C MET A 154 10.79 47.83 17.49
N LEU A 155 11.33 47.43 16.32
CA LEU A 155 12.44 48.14 15.69
C LEU A 155 12.07 49.57 15.31
N ASN A 156 10.88 49.77 14.73
CA ASN A 156 10.39 51.11 14.39
C ASN A 156 10.27 51.99 15.65
N ILE A 157 9.68 51.46 16.74
CA ILE A 157 9.58 52.18 18.02
C ILE A 157 10.97 52.54 18.57
N MET A 158 11.95 51.63 18.48
CA MET A 158 13.31 51.90 18.93
C MET A 158 13.99 53.01 18.11
N GLU A 159 13.72 53.07 16.81
CA GLU A 159 14.19 54.13 15.92
C GLU A 159 13.56 55.48 16.30
N ASP A 160 12.24 55.53 16.46
CA ASP A 160 11.50 56.71 16.92
C ASP A 160 12.01 57.22 18.27
N LEU A 161 12.27 56.31 19.23
CA LEU A 161 12.81 56.66 20.54
C LEU A 161 14.23 57.24 20.45
N LYS A 162 15.06 56.70 19.55
CA LYS A 162 16.41 57.20 19.32
C LYS A 162 16.37 58.61 18.74
N GLU A 163 15.47 58.87 17.79
CA GLU A 163 15.25 60.20 17.23
C GLU A 163 14.75 61.19 18.29
N ALA A 164 13.72 60.82 19.05
CA ALA A 164 13.18 61.65 20.13
C ALA A 164 14.25 61.99 21.18
N LYS A 165 15.11 61.02 21.54
CA LYS A 165 16.23 61.25 22.46
C LYS A 165 17.24 62.25 21.89
N MET A 166 17.65 62.09 20.63
CA MET A 166 18.57 63.04 19.97
C MET A 166 17.99 64.46 19.92
N GLN A 167 16.69 64.59 19.62
CA GLN A 167 16.01 65.89 19.61
C GLN A 167 15.97 66.53 21.01
N ALA A 168 15.69 65.74 22.05
CA ALA A 168 15.68 66.22 23.43
C ALA A 168 17.07 66.68 23.90
N GLU A 169 18.12 65.93 23.59
CA GLU A 169 19.51 66.29 23.89
C GLU A 169 19.92 67.59 23.17
N ALA A 170 19.57 67.73 21.89
CA ALA A 170 19.82 68.96 21.12
C ALA A 170 19.07 70.18 21.69
N ALA A 171 17.83 70.00 22.15
CA ALA A 171 17.04 71.05 22.80
C ALA A 171 17.66 71.49 24.15
N LEU A 172 18.13 70.52 24.96
CA LEU A 172 18.82 70.80 26.21
C LEU A 172 20.13 71.57 25.99
N SER A 173 20.91 71.16 24.98
CA SER A 173 22.15 71.85 24.61
C SER A 173 21.90 73.29 24.14
N LYS A 174 20.82 73.54 23.39
CA LYS A 174 20.43 74.91 22.99
C LYS A 174 19.99 75.75 24.20
N SER A 175 19.24 75.17 25.13
CA SER A 175 18.81 75.87 26.36
C SER A 175 20.00 76.29 27.24
N ASN A 176 20.98 75.40 27.45
CA ASN A 176 22.19 75.70 28.22
C ASN A 176 23.10 76.77 27.56
N ASN A 177 23.03 76.95 26.25
CA ASN A 177 23.78 78.01 25.55
C ASN A 177 23.07 79.39 25.57
N ILE A 178 21.77 79.44 25.91
CA ILE A 178 21.00 80.70 25.98
C ILE A 178 21.12 81.38 27.36
N PHE A 179 21.43 80.62 28.42
CA PHE A 179 21.71 81.16 29.76
C PHE A 179 23.19 80.98 30.12
N PRO A 180 24.09 81.90 29.75
CA PRO A 180 25.47 81.82 30.22
C PRO A 180 25.46 82.03 31.73
N VAL A 181 25.91 81.03 32.46
CA VAL A 181 26.13 81.07 33.91
C VAL A 181 26.97 82.32 34.22
N ARG A 182 26.33 83.35 34.80
CA ARG A 182 27.04 84.46 35.44
C ARG A 182 27.76 83.89 36.66
N ARG A 183 29.00 83.44 36.49
CA ARG A 183 29.94 83.29 37.61
C ARG A 183 30.20 84.70 38.16
N LYS A 184 29.67 84.99 39.35
CA LYS A 184 30.20 86.06 40.19
C LYS A 184 31.23 85.45 41.15
N LEU A 185 32.33 86.19 41.25
CA LEU A 185 33.52 86.02 42.08
C LEU A 185 33.21 85.63 43.53
#